data_AF-A0A936M4Z2-F1
#
_entry.id   AF-A0A936M4Z2-F1
#
_cell.length_a   1.000
_cell.length_b   1.000
_cell.length_c   1.000
_cell.angle_alpha   90.00
_cell.angle_beta   90.00
_cell.angle_gamma   90.00
#
_symmetry.space_group_name_H-M   'P 1'
#
loop_
_entity.id
_entity.type
_entity.pdbx_description
1 polymer ?
#
loop_
_entity_poly.entity_id
_entity_poly.type
_entity_poly.pdbx_seq_one_letter_code
_entity_poly.pdbx_strand_id
1 'polypeptide(L)' 'MTTPTNEIVADLVSKLDANLVEAFEERAAIREFDGGINRELAEALALLDVIRQYPKEVLALLS' A
#
# COMPACT_ATOMS: atom_id res chain seq x y z
N MET A 1 -1.51 10.28 -0.99
CA MET A 1 -2.96 9.98 -1.12
C MET A 1 -3.69 10.41 0.16
N THR A 2 -5.03 10.45 0.20
CA THR A 2 -5.74 10.46 1.51
C THR A 2 -5.67 9.07 2.14
N THR A 3 -5.89 8.96 3.46
CA THR A 3 -5.90 7.70 4.23
C THR A 3 -6.57 6.56 3.44
N PRO A 4 -5.98 5.34 3.41
CA PRO A 4 -6.58 4.20 2.71
C PRO A 4 -8.02 3.95 3.14
N THR A 5 -8.83 3.47 2.20
CA THR A 5 -10.29 3.31 2.38
C THR A 5 -10.61 2.18 3.34
N ASN A 6 -9.85 1.08 3.24
CA ASN A 6 -10.02 -0.09 4.08
C ASN A 6 -9.22 0.07 5.39
N GLU A 7 -9.88 -0.15 6.52
CA GLU A 7 -9.30 0.06 7.86
C GLU A 7 -8.05 -0.81 8.11
N ILE A 8 -8.02 -2.04 7.58
CA ILE A 8 -6.86 -2.93 7.72
C ILE A 8 -5.69 -2.40 6.91
N VAL A 9 -5.94 -1.96 5.67
CA VAL A 9 -4.89 -1.38 4.82
C VAL A 9 -4.38 -0.08 5.45
N ALA A 10 -5.26 0.74 6.02
CA ALA A 10 -4.88 1.96 6.71
C ALA A 10 -3.99 1.69 7.94
N ASP A 11 -4.33 0.73 8.78
CA ASP A 11 -3.49 0.32 9.93
C ASP A 11 -2.11 -0.16 9.48
N LEU A 12 -2.06 -1.04 8.48
CA LEU A 12 -0.80 -1.61 8.01
C LEU A 12 0.09 -0.56 7.34
N VAL A 13 -0.47 0.31 6.50
CA VAL A 13 0.27 1.39 5.84
C VAL A 13 0.77 2.42 6.86
N SER A 14 0.03 2.67 7.95
CA SER A 14 0.44 3.61 9.01
C SER A 14 1.73 3.20 9.74
N LYS A 15 2.10 1.91 9.66
CA LYS A 15 3.30 1.34 10.29
C LYS A 15 4.52 1.39 9.36
N LEU A 16 4.32 1.63 8.06
CA LEU A 16 5.38 1.66 7.08
C LEU A 16 6.23 2.93 7.21
N ASP A 17 7.49 2.84 6.80
CA ASP A 17 8.35 4.02 6.66
C ASP A 17 8.00 4.83 5.40
N ALA A 18 8.56 6.04 5.29
CA ALA A 18 8.25 6.96 4.21
C ALA A 18 8.51 6.38 2.80
N ASN A 19 9.56 5.57 2.62
CA ASN A 19 9.90 5.00 1.32
C ASN A 19 8.88 3.92 0.93
N LEU A 20 8.47 3.09 1.89
CA LEU A 20 7.47 2.06 1.66
C LEU A 20 6.05 2.65 1.47
N VAL A 21 5.73 3.73 2.18
CA VAL A 21 4.50 4.50 1.96
C VAL A 21 4.49 5.11 0.56
N GLU A 22 5.55 5.77 0.12
CA GLU A 22 5.65 6.33 -1.23
C GLU A 22 5.42 5.24 -2.30
N ALA A 23 6.09 4.10 -2.14
CA ALA A 23 5.95 2.98 -3.06
C ALA A 23 4.53 2.36 -3.02
N PHE A 24 3.84 2.40 -1.88
CA PHE A 24 2.42 2.03 -1.79
C PHE A 24 1.55 3.03 -2.56
N GLU A 25 1.71 4.33 -2.32
CA GLU A 25 0.88 5.38 -2.92
C GLU A 25 1.00 5.43 -4.44
N GLU A 26 2.23 5.35 -4.97
CA GLU A 26 2.46 5.31 -6.42
C GLU A 26 1.74 4.12 -7.07
N ARG A 27 1.89 2.92 -6.49
CA ARG A 27 1.28 1.70 -7.03
C ARG A 27 -0.24 1.69 -6.90
N ALA A 28 -0.77 2.26 -5.83
CA ALA A 28 -2.21 2.40 -5.62
C ALA A 28 -2.79 3.38 -6.66
N ALA A 29 -2.14 4.53 -6.86
CA ALA A 29 -2.56 5.52 -7.86
C ALA A 29 -2.53 4.94 -9.29
N ILE A 30 -1.46 4.26 -9.69
CA ILE A 30 -1.38 3.62 -11.02
C ILE A 30 -2.53 2.62 -11.19
N ARG A 31 -2.81 1.78 -10.19
CA ARG A 31 -3.89 0.79 -10.27
C ARG A 31 -5.28 1.42 -10.34
N GLU A 32 -5.51 2.47 -9.56
CA GLU A 32 -6.79 3.19 -9.53
C GLU A 32 -7.03 3.93 -10.85
N PHE A 33 -6.10 4.79 -11.24
CA PHE A 33 -6.32 5.74 -12.33
C PHE A 33 -5.97 5.17 -13.70
N ASP A 34 -4.84 4.48 -13.84
CA ASP A 34 -4.42 3.90 -15.12
C ASP A 34 -5.01 2.50 -15.32
N GLY A 35 -5.13 1.73 -14.23
CA GLY A 35 -5.68 0.38 -14.23
C GLY A 35 -7.19 0.29 -14.17
N GLY A 36 -7.89 1.39 -13.83
CA GLY A 36 -9.35 1.43 -13.69
C GLY A 36 -9.90 0.55 -12.57
N ILE A 37 -9.07 0.17 -11.60
CA ILE A 37 -9.46 -0.65 -10.46
C ILE A 37 -10.11 0.25 -9.40
N ASN A 38 -11.15 -0.24 -8.71
CA ASN A 38 -11.71 0.53 -7.60
C ASN A 38 -10.66 0.75 -6.50
N ARG A 39 -10.70 1.91 -5.88
CA ARG A 39 -9.70 2.37 -4.90
C ARG A 39 -9.35 1.32 -3.84
N GLU A 40 -10.34 0.69 -3.23
CA GLU A 40 -10.10 -0.33 -2.20
C GLU A 40 -9.25 -1.52 -2.69
N LEU A 41 -9.55 -2.05 -3.89
CA LEU A 41 -8.77 -3.14 -4.46
C LEU A 41 -7.40 -2.64 -4.96
N ALA A 42 -7.32 -1.42 -5.49
CA ALA A 42 -6.06 -0.80 -5.90
C ALA A 42 -5.09 -0.67 -4.73
N GLU A 43 -5.57 -0.17 -3.58
CA GLU A 43 -4.83 -0.05 -2.32
C GLU A 43 -4.40 -1.43 -1.79
N ALA A 44 -5.31 -2.41 -1.75
CA ALA A 44 -4.98 -3.77 -1.30
C ALA A 44 -3.89 -4.43 -2.15
N LEU A 45 -3.99 -4.34 -3.48
CA LEU A 45 -2.99 -4.89 -4.40
C LEU A 45 -1.65 -4.14 -4.34
N ALA A 46 -1.68 -2.83 -4.11
CA ALA A 46 -0.47 -2.03 -3.91
C ALA A 46 0.28 -2.46 -2.64
N LEU A 47 -0.43 -2.68 -1.53
CA LEU A 47 0.16 -3.18 -0.29
C LEU A 47 0.78 -4.58 -0.49
N LEU A 48 0.09 -5.48 -1.19
CA LEU A 48 0.64 -6.80 -1.52
C LEU A 48 1.90 -6.71 -2.38
N ASP A 49 1.97 -5.75 -3.31
CA ASP A 49 3.18 -5.50 -4.09
C ASP A 49 4.35 -5.01 -3.25
N VAL A 50 4.09 -4.10 -2.31
CA VAL A 50 5.10 -3.61 -1.36
C VAL A 50 5.64 -4.76 -0.51
N ILE A 51 4.75 -5.60 0.04
CA ILE A 51 5.12 -6.82 0.80
C ILE A 51 5.94 -7.77 -0.06
N ARG A 52 5.51 -8.01 -1.31
CA ARG A 52 6.20 -8.91 -2.24
C ARG A 52 7.60 -8.42 -2.61
N GLN A 53 7.78 -7.11 -2.76
CA GLN A 53 9.05 -6.51 -3.18
C GLN A 53 10.02 -6.28 -2.01
N TYR A 54 9.50 -5.96 -0.83
CA TYR A 54 10.29 -5.63 0.37
C TYR A 54 9.81 -6.43 1.59
N PRO A 55 9.82 -7.78 1.53
CA PRO A 55 9.20 -8.59 2.57
C PRO A 55 9.89 -8.44 3.93
N LYS A 56 11.21 -8.23 3.98
CA LYS A 56 11.94 -8.13 5.25
C LYS A 56 11.71 -6.80 5.93
N GLU A 57 11.73 -5.73 5.16
CA GLU A 57 11.52 -4.35 5.59
C GLU A 57 10.10 -4.18 6.11
N VAL A 58 9.11 -4.67 5.36
CA VAL A 58 7.71 -4.62 5.78
C VAL A 58 7.49 -5.45 7.05
N LEU A 59 7.99 -6.70 7.10
CA LEU A 59 7.81 -7.55 8.28
C LEU A 59 8.49 -6.98 9.54
N ALA A 60 9.60 -6.27 9.41
CA ALA A 60 10.28 -5.62 10.53
C ALA A 60 9.50 -4.43 11.12
N LEU A 61 8.59 -3.84 10.35
CA LEU A 61 7.74 -2.72 10.77
C LEU A 61 6.35 -3.17 11.24
N LEU A 62 5.93 -4.38 10.86
CA LEU A 62 4.65 -4.97 11.26
C LEU A 62 4.75 -5.86 12.52
N SER A 63 5.96 -6.08 13.04
CA SER A 63 6.25 -6.93 14.20
C SER A 63 5.85 -6.29 15.54
#